data_AF-R0BDI3-F1
#
_entry.id   AF-R0BDI3-F1
#
_cell.length_a   1.000
_cell.length_b   1.000
_cell.length_c   1.000
_cell.angle_alpha   90.00
_cell.angle_beta   90.00
_cell.angle_gamma   90.00
#
_symmetry.space_group_name_H-M   'P 1'
#
loop_
_entity.id
_entity.type
_entity.pdbx_description
1 polymer ?
#
loop_
_entity_poly.entity_id
_entity_poly.type
_entity_poly.pdbx_seq_one_letter_code
_entity_poly.pdbx_strand_id
1 'polypeptide(L)'
;EPLRGIGDYRDEITMTNRIDRCMELTFDGSEDCWGVYTSGSRTGFSAINVLPISMNNRNGICNQALVGGNEEVDRIVLGSNNQNLYYFYCPFYDATVADKGLSAWKAHLAAHPLKVVTYLDTPVETDLEADTIAALAELTTYKGRTTTTVTAEGPEPDVTLEYVQDTRMVIADLQAQINEIRNGGTT
;
A
#
# COMPACT_ATOMS: atom_id res chain seq x y z
N GLU A 1 -19.27 12.73 -9.60
CA GLU A 1 -18.82 12.18 -8.30
C GLU A 1 -17.48 11.49 -8.51
N PRO A 2 -16.36 12.12 -8.15
CA PRO A 2 -15.07 11.46 -8.33
C PRO A 2 -14.83 10.52 -7.14
N LEU A 3 -14.33 9.31 -7.43
CA LEU A 3 -13.74 8.32 -6.51
C LEU A 3 -14.65 7.24 -5.88
N ARG A 4 -15.93 7.08 -6.23
CA ARG A 4 -16.79 6.02 -5.63
C ARG A 4 -16.93 4.72 -6.44
N GLY A 5 -16.30 4.62 -7.61
CA GLY A 5 -16.26 3.37 -8.38
C GLY A 5 -16.23 3.55 -9.90
N ILE A 6 -15.93 2.45 -10.61
CA ILE A 6 -16.10 2.29 -12.06
C ILE A 6 -17.04 1.10 -12.26
N GLY A 7 -18.26 1.35 -12.74
CA GLY A 7 -19.29 0.30 -12.90
C GLY A 7 -19.75 -0.27 -11.56
N ASP A 8 -19.82 -1.60 -11.47
CA ASP A 8 -20.23 -2.32 -10.25
C ASP A 8 -19.11 -2.48 -9.21
N TYR A 9 -17.89 -2.04 -9.54
CA TYR A 9 -16.75 -2.08 -8.63
C TYR A 9 -16.75 -0.83 -7.75
N ARG A 10 -17.09 -1.01 -6.47
CA ARG A 10 -17.01 0.02 -5.43
C ARG A 10 -15.72 -0.16 -4.64
N ASP A 11 -14.81 0.79 -4.74
CA ASP A 11 -13.76 0.96 -3.73
C ASP A 11 -14.36 1.79 -2.60
N GLU A 12 -14.98 1.12 -1.62
CA GLU A 12 -15.40 1.79 -0.39
C GLU A 12 -14.17 1.99 0.50
N ILE A 13 -13.70 3.23 0.63
CA ILE A 13 -12.65 3.58 1.60
C ILE A 13 -13.35 3.77 2.96
N THR A 14 -13.54 2.68 3.70
CA THR A 14 -13.96 2.76 5.10
C THR A 14 -12.73 3.07 5.96
N MET A 15 -12.78 4.15 6.74
CA MET A 15 -11.69 4.56 7.65
C MET A 15 -11.61 3.71 8.92
N THR A 16 -11.98 2.43 8.84
CA THR A 16 -12.02 1.52 9.98
C THR A 16 -10.97 0.44 9.88
N ASN A 17 -10.45 0.15 8.68
CA ASN A 17 -9.58 -1.01 8.45
C ASN A 17 -8.32 -0.57 7.69
N ARG A 18 -7.17 -1.16 8.04
CA ARG A 18 -5.97 -1.17 7.21
C ARG A 18 -6.03 -2.38 6.27
N ILE A 19 -5.78 -2.16 4.99
CA ILE A 19 -5.73 -3.23 3.97
C ILE A 19 -4.30 -3.35 3.44
N ASP A 20 -3.62 -4.43 3.82
CA ASP A 20 -2.29 -4.75 3.31
C ASP A 20 -2.42 -5.57 2.03
N ARG A 21 -1.95 -5.02 0.90
CA ARG A 21 -1.98 -5.69 -0.42
C ARG A 21 -0.61 -6.18 -0.88
N CYS A 22 0.44 -5.78 -0.17
CA CYS A 22 1.82 -6.09 -0.52
C CYS A 22 2.55 -6.72 0.68
N MET A 23 3.58 -7.51 0.36
CA MET A 23 4.54 -8.04 1.34
C MET A 23 5.95 -7.61 0.94
N GLU A 24 6.80 -7.37 1.94
CA GLU A 24 8.25 -7.18 1.76
C GLU A 24 8.97 -8.46 2.19
N LEU A 25 9.89 -8.92 1.36
CA LEU A 25 10.85 -9.99 1.65
C LEU A 25 12.24 -9.36 1.77
N THR A 26 13.00 -9.78 2.76
CA THR A 26 14.38 -9.33 2.96
C THR A 26 15.31 -10.54 2.98
N PHE A 27 16.38 -10.50 2.18
CA PHE A 27 17.44 -11.49 2.15
C PHE A 27 18.78 -10.82 2.46
N ASP A 28 19.45 -11.26 3.51
CA ASP A 28 20.70 -10.67 4.00
C ASP A 28 21.93 -11.54 3.69
N GLY A 29 21.75 -12.65 2.98
CA GLY A 29 22.83 -13.55 2.61
C GLY A 29 23.23 -14.51 3.74
N SER A 30 22.57 -14.47 4.89
CA SER A 30 22.75 -15.46 5.95
C SER A 30 22.10 -16.80 5.62
N GLU A 31 21.24 -16.86 4.60
CA GLU A 31 20.55 -18.08 4.22
C GLU A 31 21.53 -19.15 3.71
N ASP A 32 21.47 -20.34 4.30
CA ASP A 32 22.36 -21.45 3.94
C ASP A 32 22.06 -22.04 2.54
N CYS A 33 20.87 -21.77 2.01
CA CYS A 33 20.40 -22.30 0.73
C CYS A 33 20.78 -21.45 -0.49
N TRP A 34 21.57 -20.38 -0.31
CA TRP A 34 22.18 -19.67 -1.44
C TRP A 34 23.18 -20.56 -2.16
N GLY A 35 23.02 -20.68 -3.48
CA GLY A 35 23.88 -21.46 -4.34
C GLY A 35 24.11 -20.78 -5.68
N VAL A 36 25.15 -21.24 -6.38
CA VAL A 36 25.41 -20.84 -7.77
C VAL A 36 24.36 -21.49 -8.67
N TYR A 37 23.73 -20.69 -9.52
CA TYR A 37 22.85 -21.17 -10.58
C TYR A 37 23.54 -21.09 -11.94
N THR A 38 23.50 -22.19 -12.69
CA THR A 38 23.93 -22.25 -14.10
C THR A 38 23.03 -23.17 -14.89
N SER A 39 22.32 -22.65 -15.89
CA SER A 39 21.49 -23.43 -16.83
C SER A 39 21.51 -22.78 -18.21
N GLY A 40 22.16 -23.43 -19.18
CA GLY A 40 22.37 -22.85 -20.50
C GLY A 40 23.12 -21.51 -20.43
N SER A 41 22.56 -20.46 -21.04
CA SER A 41 23.09 -19.09 -20.96
C SER A 41 22.78 -18.39 -19.64
N ARG A 42 21.87 -18.90 -18.81
CA ARG A 42 21.46 -18.27 -17.55
C ARG A 42 22.45 -18.63 -16.45
N THR A 43 23.18 -17.64 -15.99
CA THR A 43 24.12 -17.73 -14.87
C THR A 43 23.69 -16.81 -13.74
N GLY A 44 24.14 -17.06 -12.51
CA GLY A 44 23.83 -16.21 -11.36
C GLY A 44 23.72 -17.01 -10.08
N PHE A 45 22.75 -16.65 -9.25
CA PHE A 45 22.54 -17.24 -7.92
C PHE A 45 21.10 -17.70 -7.74
N SER A 46 20.90 -18.65 -6.82
CA SER A 46 19.57 -19.10 -6.42
C SER A 46 19.52 -19.33 -4.92
N ALA A 47 18.38 -19.03 -4.32
CA ALA A 47 18.05 -19.39 -2.95
C ALA A 47 16.83 -20.31 -2.98
N ILE A 48 17.00 -21.54 -2.48
CA ILE A 48 15.99 -22.61 -2.62
C ILE A 48 15.08 -22.63 -1.40
N ASN A 49 13.77 -22.75 -1.63
CA ASN A 49 12.72 -22.80 -0.59
C ASN A 49 12.76 -21.63 0.41
N VAL A 50 13.03 -20.41 -0.07
CA VAL A 50 13.10 -19.20 0.77
C VAL A 50 11.85 -18.36 0.73
N LEU A 51 10.98 -18.55 -0.28
CA LEU A 51 9.77 -17.77 -0.42
C LEU A 51 8.66 -18.34 0.47
N PRO A 52 7.85 -17.48 1.12
CA PRO A 52 6.79 -17.94 2.03
C PRO A 52 5.70 -18.77 1.33
N ILE A 53 5.51 -18.56 0.03
CA ILE A 53 4.53 -19.25 -0.81
C ILE A 53 5.10 -19.48 -2.21
N SER A 54 4.51 -20.40 -2.98
CA SER A 54 4.86 -20.56 -4.40
C SER A 54 4.39 -19.34 -5.19
N MET A 55 5.34 -18.52 -5.64
CA MET A 55 5.05 -17.23 -6.27
C MET A 55 4.83 -17.31 -7.80
N ASN A 56 5.23 -18.40 -8.46
CA ASN A 56 4.98 -18.66 -9.90
C ASN A 56 5.48 -17.55 -10.85
N ASN A 57 6.74 -17.14 -10.72
CA ASN A 57 7.35 -16.02 -11.46
C ASN A 57 6.63 -14.67 -11.21
N ARG A 58 6.32 -14.40 -9.94
CA ARG A 58 5.61 -13.18 -9.55
C ARG A 58 6.43 -11.94 -9.86
N ASN A 59 5.76 -10.92 -10.42
CA ASN A 59 6.34 -9.61 -10.60
C ASN A 59 6.42 -8.86 -9.27
N GLY A 60 7.41 -7.99 -9.14
CA GLY A 60 7.59 -7.17 -7.95
C GLY A 60 8.50 -5.99 -8.22
N ILE A 61 8.99 -5.40 -7.14
CA ILE A 61 10.02 -4.35 -7.18
C ILE A 61 11.13 -4.71 -6.21
N CYS A 62 12.35 -4.35 -6.54
CA CYS A 62 13.51 -4.61 -5.69
C CYS A 62 14.47 -3.41 -5.68
N ASN A 63 15.22 -3.27 -4.60
CA ASN A 63 16.22 -2.22 -4.42
C ASN A 63 17.51 -2.42 -5.24
N GLN A 64 17.71 -3.58 -5.89
CA GLN A 64 18.97 -3.92 -6.57
C GLN A 64 18.81 -4.35 -8.04
N ALA A 65 17.65 -4.91 -8.43
CA ALA A 65 17.43 -5.39 -9.81
C ALA A 65 15.95 -5.38 -10.20
N LEU A 66 15.68 -5.67 -11.48
CA LEU A 66 14.32 -5.92 -11.97
C LEU A 66 13.77 -7.21 -11.36
N VAL A 67 12.45 -7.28 -11.14
CA VAL A 67 11.78 -8.47 -10.60
C VAL A 67 10.68 -8.94 -11.55
N GLY A 68 10.81 -10.18 -12.03
CA GLY A 68 9.91 -10.78 -13.01
C GLY A 68 10.35 -10.57 -14.46
N GLY A 69 9.38 -10.61 -15.38
CA GLY A 69 9.64 -10.52 -16.82
C GLY A 69 10.24 -11.79 -17.45
N ASN A 70 10.51 -11.73 -18.75
CA ASN A 70 11.05 -12.85 -19.56
C ASN A 70 12.34 -12.53 -20.35
N GLU A 71 12.86 -11.32 -20.20
CA GLU A 71 14.08 -10.80 -20.81
C GLU A 71 15.35 -11.51 -20.30
N GLU A 72 16.36 -11.69 -21.16
CA GLU A 72 17.68 -12.23 -20.77
C GLU A 72 18.59 -11.13 -20.22
N VAL A 73 18.23 -10.59 -19.07
CA VAL A 73 18.92 -9.46 -18.41
C VAL A 73 19.04 -9.70 -16.90
N ASP A 74 19.87 -8.89 -16.25
CA ASP A 74 20.02 -8.86 -14.79
C ASP A 74 18.67 -8.70 -14.09
N ARG A 75 18.20 -9.78 -13.43
CA ARG A 75 16.85 -9.83 -12.85
C ARG A 75 16.67 -10.89 -11.79
N ILE A 76 15.70 -10.64 -10.93
CA ILE A 76 15.22 -11.57 -9.92
C ILE A 76 13.93 -12.22 -10.41
N VAL A 77 13.81 -13.53 -10.19
CA VAL A 77 12.59 -14.28 -10.47
C VAL A 77 12.11 -14.93 -9.18
N LEU A 78 10.89 -14.57 -8.78
CA LEU A 78 10.23 -15.05 -7.58
C LEU A 78 9.36 -16.26 -7.88
N GLY A 79 9.76 -17.42 -7.37
CA GLY A 79 8.97 -18.64 -7.40
C GLY A 79 9.01 -19.37 -8.72
N SER A 80 10.13 -19.29 -9.44
CA SER A 80 10.39 -20.24 -10.53
C SER A 80 10.59 -21.63 -9.92
N ASN A 81 9.84 -22.64 -10.35
CA ASN A 81 9.88 -23.98 -9.74
C ASN A 81 9.65 -23.96 -8.21
N ASN A 82 8.46 -23.54 -7.74
CA ASN A 82 8.03 -23.52 -6.33
C ASN A 82 8.45 -22.27 -5.52
N GLN A 83 9.07 -22.43 -4.34
CA GLN A 83 9.39 -21.37 -3.36
C GLN A 83 10.82 -20.84 -3.52
N ASN A 84 11.36 -20.88 -4.74
CA ASN A 84 12.74 -20.51 -5.02
C ASN A 84 12.85 -19.07 -5.50
N LEU A 85 13.93 -18.40 -5.10
CA LEU A 85 14.35 -17.14 -5.68
C LEU A 85 15.54 -17.40 -6.60
N TYR A 86 15.49 -16.84 -7.82
CA TYR A 86 16.64 -16.82 -8.72
C TYR A 86 17.08 -15.40 -8.98
N TYR A 87 18.37 -15.16 -9.03
CA TYR A 87 18.97 -13.92 -9.49
C TYR A 87 19.80 -14.22 -10.74
N PHE A 88 19.18 -14.03 -11.91
CA PHE A 88 19.80 -14.30 -13.21
C PHE A 88 20.66 -13.12 -13.66
N TYR A 89 21.77 -13.44 -14.31
CA TYR A 89 22.76 -12.51 -14.85
C TYR A 89 23.27 -11.50 -13.82
N CYS A 90 23.32 -11.93 -12.54
CA CYS A 90 23.78 -11.12 -11.43
C CYS A 90 25.23 -10.63 -11.68
N PRO A 91 25.54 -9.34 -11.52
CA PRO A 91 26.88 -8.79 -11.77
C PRO A 91 27.99 -9.39 -10.91
N PHE A 92 27.65 -10.00 -9.77
CA PHE A 92 28.61 -10.69 -8.90
C PHE A 92 29.02 -12.08 -9.43
N TYR A 93 28.32 -12.63 -10.42
CA TYR A 93 28.68 -13.91 -11.00
C TYR A 93 29.96 -13.78 -11.83
N ASP A 94 30.97 -14.58 -11.50
CA ASP A 94 32.23 -14.64 -12.23
C ASP A 94 32.68 -16.08 -12.43
N ALA A 95 32.61 -16.59 -13.66
CA ALA A 95 32.98 -17.98 -13.96
C ALA A 95 34.48 -18.29 -13.76
N THR A 96 35.33 -17.27 -13.57
CA THR A 96 36.78 -17.43 -13.43
C THR A 96 37.23 -17.75 -12.00
N VAL A 97 36.36 -17.50 -11.00
CA VAL A 97 36.64 -17.80 -9.58
C VAL A 97 35.99 -19.11 -9.14
N ALA A 98 36.59 -19.78 -8.16
CA ALA A 98 36.22 -21.16 -7.78
C ALA A 98 34.77 -21.32 -7.31
N ASP A 99 34.25 -20.35 -6.55
CA ASP A 99 32.87 -20.34 -6.03
C ASP A 99 31.91 -19.53 -6.91
N LYS A 100 32.38 -19.12 -8.09
CA LYS A 100 31.68 -18.30 -9.08
C LYS A 100 31.13 -16.97 -8.54
N GLY A 101 31.73 -16.43 -7.48
CA GLY A 101 31.34 -15.15 -6.87
C GLY A 101 30.26 -15.26 -5.80
N LEU A 102 29.87 -16.48 -5.40
CA LEU A 102 28.83 -16.70 -4.39
C LEU A 102 29.19 -16.05 -3.04
N SER A 103 30.44 -16.17 -2.58
CA SER A 103 30.85 -15.58 -1.31
C SER A 103 30.83 -14.06 -1.36
N ALA A 104 31.21 -13.45 -2.50
CA ALA A 104 31.13 -12.02 -2.70
C ALA A 104 29.68 -11.52 -2.70
N TRP A 105 28.78 -12.27 -3.34
CA TRP A 105 27.34 -11.99 -3.32
C TRP A 105 26.77 -12.03 -1.89
N LYS A 106 27.06 -13.09 -1.12
CA LYS A 106 26.60 -13.20 0.28
C LYS A 106 27.15 -12.07 1.16
N ALA A 107 28.42 -11.69 0.97
CA ALA A 107 29.02 -10.57 1.70
C ALA A 107 28.37 -9.22 1.34
N HIS A 108 28.02 -9.02 0.07
CA HIS A 108 27.29 -7.84 -0.38
C HIS A 108 25.90 -7.78 0.27
N LEU A 109 25.16 -8.89 0.30
CA LEU A 109 23.85 -8.95 0.95
C LEU A 109 23.90 -8.62 2.44
N ALA A 110 24.96 -9.02 3.14
CA ALA A 110 25.12 -8.72 4.55
C ALA A 110 25.25 -7.21 4.84
N ALA A 111 25.85 -6.45 3.91
CA ALA A 111 25.95 -4.99 3.99
C ALA A 111 24.75 -4.27 3.36
N HIS A 112 24.16 -4.88 2.34
CA HIS A 112 23.09 -4.32 1.52
C HIS A 112 22.02 -5.39 1.27
N PRO A 113 21.11 -5.63 2.24
CA PRO A 113 20.09 -6.65 2.11
C PRO A 113 19.25 -6.47 0.84
N LEU A 114 18.93 -7.58 0.20
CA LEU A 114 18.03 -7.63 -0.94
C LEU A 114 16.60 -7.52 -0.43
N LYS A 115 15.95 -6.40 -0.76
CA LYS A 115 14.57 -6.15 -0.39
C LYS A 115 13.70 -6.26 -1.62
N VAL A 116 12.69 -7.12 -1.55
CA VAL A 116 11.76 -7.36 -2.64
C VAL A 116 10.34 -7.15 -2.15
N VAL A 117 9.60 -6.25 -2.79
CA VAL A 117 8.18 -6.03 -2.51
C VAL A 117 7.35 -6.65 -3.64
N THR A 118 6.33 -7.42 -3.27
CA THR A 118 5.40 -8.06 -4.19
C THR A 118 3.98 -8.05 -3.61
N TYR A 119 2.98 -8.34 -4.43
CA TYR A 119 1.58 -8.40 -4.01
C TYR A 119 1.21 -9.72 -3.30
N LEU A 120 0.25 -9.62 -2.38
CA LEU A 120 -0.46 -10.72 -1.74
C LEU A 120 -1.57 -11.25 -2.68
N ASP A 121 -1.80 -12.57 -2.68
CA ASP A 121 -2.92 -13.14 -3.45
C ASP A 121 -4.28 -12.80 -2.83
N THR A 122 -4.31 -12.74 -1.50
CA THR A 122 -5.46 -12.30 -0.71
C THR A 122 -5.00 -11.14 0.17
N PRO A 123 -5.61 -9.95 0.05
CA PRO A 123 -5.33 -8.84 0.96
C PRO A 123 -5.57 -9.23 2.41
N VAL A 124 -4.76 -8.66 3.32
CA VAL A 124 -4.95 -8.82 4.76
C VAL A 124 -5.64 -7.58 5.28
N GLU A 125 -6.79 -7.76 5.91
CA GLU A 125 -7.53 -6.68 6.56
C GLU A 125 -7.29 -6.72 8.06
N THR A 126 -7.00 -5.56 8.66
CA THR A 126 -6.81 -5.42 10.10
C THR A 126 -7.60 -4.22 10.58
N ASP A 127 -8.42 -4.40 11.60
CA ASP A 127 -9.18 -3.32 12.21
C ASP A 127 -8.23 -2.25 12.78
N LEU A 128 -8.58 -0.98 12.61
CA LEU A 128 -7.87 0.14 13.21
C LEU A 128 -8.25 0.27 14.68
N GLU A 129 -7.30 0.73 15.48
CA GLU A 129 -7.54 1.04 16.89
C GLU A 129 -8.59 2.15 17.05
N ALA A 130 -9.41 2.04 18.09
CA ALA A 130 -10.51 2.97 18.35
C ALA A 130 -10.06 4.45 18.40
N ASP A 131 -8.90 4.71 19.00
CA ASP A 131 -8.31 6.05 19.08
C ASP A 131 -7.93 6.61 17.70
N THR A 132 -7.47 5.75 16.79
CA THR A 132 -7.14 6.14 15.40
C THR A 132 -8.40 6.47 14.62
N ILE A 133 -9.45 5.67 14.79
CA ILE A 133 -10.77 5.92 14.19
C ILE A 133 -11.33 7.26 14.68
N ALA A 134 -11.24 7.54 15.99
CA ALA A 134 -11.68 8.81 16.57
C ALA A 134 -10.91 10.01 16.00
N ALA A 135 -9.58 9.93 15.90
CA ALA A 135 -8.76 10.99 15.32
C ALA A 135 -9.07 11.25 13.83
N LEU A 136 -9.31 10.19 13.04
CA LEU A 136 -9.72 10.30 11.64
C LEU A 136 -11.11 10.94 11.50
N ALA A 137 -12.03 10.63 12.42
CA ALA A 137 -13.35 11.25 12.47
C ALA A 137 -13.24 12.77 12.75
N GLU A 138 -12.35 13.21 13.63
CA GLU A 138 -12.12 14.65 13.87
C GLU A 138 -11.54 15.38 12.66
N LEU A 139 -10.63 14.75 11.91
CA LEU A 139 -10.06 15.30 10.67
C LEU A 139 -11.10 15.48 9.56
N THR A 140 -12.06 14.56 9.47
CA THR A 140 -13.11 14.58 8.44
C THR A 140 -14.32 15.42 8.83
N THR A 141 -14.50 15.72 10.11
CA THR A 141 -15.59 16.56 10.62
C THR A 141 -15.09 17.98 10.91
N TYR A 142 -14.61 18.69 9.88
CA TYR A 142 -14.37 20.13 10.00
C TYR A 142 -15.70 20.88 10.19
N LYS A 143 -16.10 21.07 11.45
CA LYS A 143 -17.19 21.97 11.85
C LYS A 143 -16.64 23.39 11.80
N GLY A 144 -16.75 24.04 10.65
CA GLY A 144 -16.13 25.33 10.38
C GLY A 144 -16.17 26.32 11.56
N ARG A 145 -15.03 26.96 11.84
CA ARG A 145 -14.91 27.98 12.90
C ARG A 145 -15.22 29.35 12.31
N THR A 146 -16.25 30.02 12.82
CA THR A 146 -16.52 31.44 12.54
C THR A 146 -15.91 32.29 13.65
N THR A 147 -15.10 33.27 13.30
CA THR A 147 -14.52 34.25 14.24
C THR A 147 -14.99 35.63 13.85
N THR A 148 -15.67 36.33 14.77
CA THR A 148 -16.13 37.71 14.59
C THR A 148 -15.25 38.64 15.41
N THR A 149 -14.67 39.65 14.79
CA THR A 149 -13.92 40.72 15.48
C THR A 149 -14.63 42.04 15.22
N VAL A 150 -14.97 42.77 16.30
CA VAL A 150 -15.59 44.10 16.22
C VAL A 150 -14.58 45.12 16.72
N THR A 151 -14.35 46.18 15.94
CA THR A 151 -13.49 47.30 16.33
C THR A 151 -14.31 48.58 16.19
N ALA A 152 -14.34 49.40 17.26
CA ALA A 152 -15.06 50.65 17.29
C ALA A 152 -14.10 51.80 17.68
N GLU A 153 -14.19 52.93 16.98
CA GLU A 153 -13.37 54.14 17.23
C GLU A 153 -14.07 55.17 18.14
N GLY A 154 -15.21 54.79 18.75
CA GLY A 154 -16.06 55.63 19.60
C GLY A 154 -16.58 54.89 20.83
N PRO A 155 -17.65 55.36 21.52
CA PRO A 155 -18.21 54.67 22.68
C PRO A 155 -18.55 53.20 22.35
N GLU A 156 -18.36 52.31 23.33
CA GLU A 156 -18.49 50.86 23.12
C GLU A 156 -19.85 50.50 22.51
N PRO A 157 -19.86 49.76 21.37
CA PRO A 157 -21.10 49.28 20.79
C PRO A 157 -21.64 48.09 21.59
N ASP A 158 -22.94 48.05 21.82
CA ASP A 158 -23.63 46.82 22.23
C ASP A 158 -23.72 45.88 21.02
N VAL A 159 -23.15 44.68 21.15
CA VAL A 159 -23.11 43.68 20.08
C VAL A 159 -23.83 42.41 20.53
N THR A 160 -24.88 42.05 19.80
CA THR A 160 -25.62 40.79 19.97
C THR A 160 -25.43 39.91 18.74
N LEU A 161 -25.06 38.65 18.94
CA LEU A 161 -24.87 37.67 17.87
C LEU A 161 -25.99 36.62 17.96
N GLU A 162 -26.74 36.43 16.88
CA GLU A 162 -27.75 35.38 16.75
C GLU A 162 -27.42 34.52 15.54
N TYR A 163 -27.35 33.20 15.76
CA TYR A 163 -27.21 32.25 14.66
C TYR A 163 -28.58 31.92 14.11
N VAL A 164 -28.88 32.42 12.90
CA VAL A 164 -30.08 32.02 12.16
C VAL A 164 -29.70 30.90 11.21
N GLN A 165 -30.16 29.69 11.50
CA GLN A 165 -30.01 28.55 10.60
C GLN A 165 -30.67 28.88 9.25
N ASP A 166 -30.03 28.53 8.13
CA ASP A 166 -30.60 28.77 6.81
C ASP A 166 -31.92 28.00 6.65
N THR A 167 -33.03 28.74 6.76
CA THR A 167 -34.39 28.21 6.69
C THR A 167 -34.69 27.59 5.34
N ARG A 168 -33.98 27.97 4.26
CA ARG A 168 -34.11 27.33 2.94
C ARG A 168 -33.55 25.91 2.96
N MET A 169 -32.43 25.69 3.65
CA MET A 169 -31.86 24.36 3.83
C MET A 169 -32.78 23.46 4.66
N VAL A 170 -33.38 23.99 5.74
CA VAL A 170 -34.33 23.24 6.57
C VAL A 170 -35.58 22.87 5.78
N ILE A 171 -36.12 23.80 4.97
CA ILE A 171 -37.28 23.52 4.11
C ILE A 171 -36.95 22.45 3.06
N ALA A 172 -35.77 22.53 2.45
CA ALA A 172 -35.35 21.56 1.45
C ALA A 172 -35.21 20.13 2.04
N ASP A 173 -34.62 20.01 3.23
CA ASP A 173 -34.46 18.75 3.95
C ASP A 173 -35.82 18.15 4.37
N LEU A 174 -36.72 18.96 4.92
CA LEU A 174 -38.09 18.54 5.24
C LEU A 174 -38.86 18.08 4.00
N GLN A 175 -38.70 18.77 2.88
CA GLN A 175 -39.36 18.40 1.63
C GLN A 175 -38.83 17.05 1.11
N ALA A 176 -37.53 16.77 1.27
CA ALA A 176 -36.93 15.49 0.92
C ALA A 176 -37.48 14.34 1.78
N GLN A 177 -37.52 14.51 3.10
CA GLN A 177 -38.10 13.53 4.03
C GLN A 177 -39.58 13.26 3.73
N ILE A 178 -40.38 14.30 3.44
CA ILE A 178 -41.79 14.14 3.05
C ILE A 178 -41.93 13.34 1.75
N ASN A 179 -41.06 13.57 0.78
CA ASN A 179 -41.10 12.85 -0.49
C ASN A 179 -40.72 11.38 -0.33
N GLU A 180 -39.75 11.05 0.53
CA GLU A 180 -39.40 9.67 0.88
C GLU A 180 -40.56 8.93 1.54
N ILE A 181 -41.26 9.57 2.49
CA ILE A 181 -42.47 9.02 3.12
C ILE A 181 -43.58 8.79 2.08
N ARG A 182 -43.81 9.76 1.19
CA ARG A 182 -44.85 9.66 0.13
C ARG A 182 -44.55 8.58 -0.91
N ASN A 183 -43.28 8.30 -1.18
CA ASN A 183 -42.86 7.33 -2.19
C ASN A 183 -42.74 5.90 -1.64
N GLY A 184 -43.28 5.65 -0.43
CA GLY A 184 -43.43 4.30 0.11
C GLY A 184 -42.22 3.84 0.90
N GLY A 185 -41.83 4.60 1.93
CA GLY A 185 -40.86 4.15 2.92
C GLY A 185 -41.24 2.76 3.45
N THR A 186 -40.51 1.74 3.02
CA THR A 186 -40.56 0.40 3.60
C THR A 186 -39.84 0.44 4.93
N THR A 187 -40.61 0.58 6.02
CA THR A 187 -40.27 -0.03 7.32
C THR A 187 -40.59 -1.51 7.28
#